data_AF-A0A961HF23-F1
#
_entry.id   AF-A0A961HF23-F1
#
_cell.length_a   1.000
_cell.length_b   1.000
_cell.length_c   1.000
_cell.angle_alpha   90.00
_cell.angle_beta   90.00
_cell.angle_gamma   90.00
#
_symmetry.space_group_name_H-M   'P 1'
#
loop_
_entity.id
_entity.type
_entity.pdbx_description
1 polymer ?
#
loop_
_entity_poly.entity_id
_entity_poly.type
_entity_poly.pdbx_seq_one_letter_code
_entity_poly.pdbx_strand_id
1 'polypeptide(L)'
;MSKPRSRLISKPDHEFATVKGFTTAIHFGKQAKHLPGQLNYDATKSTITIGITRLQTLVELKAGTGRWEGRAGNKAVIDFGEVIGKHRDPKTGRSADTDRGTVHYSKTGAHVVPAAPNPRKGVHP
;
A
#
# COMPACT_ATOMS: atom_id res chain seq x y z
N MET A 1 1.58 0.82 -27.50
CA MET A 1 0.22 0.97 -26.92
C MET A 1 0.32 0.95 -25.39
N SER A 2 0.17 2.11 -24.74
CA SER A 2 0.16 2.18 -23.27
C SER A 2 -1.18 1.68 -22.76
N LYS A 3 -1.18 0.67 -21.87
CA LYS A 3 -2.39 0.16 -21.22
C LYS A 3 -3.13 1.32 -20.52
N PRO A 4 -4.48 1.37 -20.55
CA PRO A 4 -5.22 2.40 -19.85
C PRO A 4 -4.89 2.34 -18.35
N ARG A 5 -4.30 3.42 -17.83
CA ARG A 5 -4.06 3.58 -16.38
C ARG A 5 -5.42 3.58 -15.68
N SER A 6 -5.48 2.93 -14.53
CA SER A 6 -6.74 2.64 -13.85
C SER A 6 -7.52 3.91 -13.53
N ARG A 7 -8.73 3.99 -14.08
CA ARG A 7 -9.69 5.10 -13.97
C ARG A 7 -10.52 5.05 -12.68
N LEU A 8 -10.03 4.39 -11.63
CA LEU A 8 -10.79 4.22 -10.38
C LEU A 8 -10.71 5.43 -9.45
N ILE A 9 -9.81 6.37 -9.72
CA ILE A 9 -9.74 7.67 -9.05
C ILE A 9 -9.79 8.72 -10.16
N SER A 10 -10.83 9.55 -10.14
CA SER A 10 -11.14 10.52 -11.20
C SER A 10 -10.17 11.70 -11.31
N LYS A 11 -9.06 11.67 -10.56
CA LYS A 11 -8.06 12.75 -10.55
C LYS A 11 -6.99 12.48 -11.60
N PRO A 12 -6.62 13.48 -12.43
CA PRO A 12 -5.49 13.35 -13.35
C PRO A 12 -4.19 13.14 -12.55
N ASP A 13 -3.23 12.37 -13.11
CA ASP A 13 -1.93 12.05 -12.47
C ASP A 13 -1.16 13.29 -11.96
N HIS A 14 -1.47 14.49 -12.47
CA HIS A 14 -0.87 15.77 -12.05
C HIS A 14 -1.39 16.32 -10.70
N GLU A 15 -2.50 15.85 -10.15
CA GLU A 15 -3.01 16.33 -8.85
C GLU A 15 -2.48 15.53 -7.65
N PHE A 16 -1.99 14.31 -7.87
CA PHE A 16 -1.45 13.51 -6.78
C PHE A 16 -0.05 13.97 -6.41
N ALA A 17 0.23 13.99 -5.10
CA ALA A 17 1.55 14.33 -4.60
C ALA A 17 2.66 13.45 -5.22
N THR A 18 3.88 13.97 -5.25
CA THR A 18 5.05 13.19 -5.62
C THR A 18 6.01 13.07 -4.45
N VAL A 19 6.70 11.94 -4.37
CA VAL A 19 7.73 11.67 -3.37
C VAL A 19 8.93 11.02 -4.05
N LYS A 20 10.11 11.64 -3.91
CA LYS A 20 11.35 11.22 -4.60
C LYS A 20 11.17 11.01 -6.11
N GLY A 21 10.36 11.86 -6.76
CA GLY A 21 10.06 11.78 -8.20
C GLY A 21 9.04 10.71 -8.60
N PHE A 22 8.39 10.05 -7.64
CA PHE A 22 7.32 9.09 -7.90
C PHE A 22 5.95 9.64 -7.47
N THR A 23 4.92 9.43 -8.28
CA THR A 23 3.53 9.76 -7.87
C THR A 23 3.06 8.88 -6.72
N THR A 24 2.23 9.44 -5.84
CA THR A 24 1.51 8.74 -4.78
C THR A 24 0.21 8.08 -5.26
N ALA A 25 -0.18 8.29 -6.52
CA ALA A 25 -1.39 7.69 -7.10
C ALA A 25 -1.34 6.16 -7.05
N ILE A 26 -2.34 5.54 -6.42
CA ILE A 26 -2.43 4.07 -6.34
C ILE A 26 -2.81 3.50 -7.71
N HIS A 27 -1.96 2.62 -8.21
CA HIS A 27 -2.24 1.84 -9.40
C HIS A 27 -3.13 0.65 -9.05
N PHE A 28 -4.44 0.78 -9.27
CA PHE A 28 -5.45 -0.24 -8.93
C PHE A 28 -5.11 -1.65 -9.40
N GLY A 29 -4.65 -1.85 -10.63
CA GLY A 29 -4.33 -3.20 -11.13
C GLY A 29 -3.21 -3.91 -10.33
N LYS A 30 -2.33 -3.14 -9.67
CA LYS A 30 -1.31 -3.67 -8.75
C LYS A 30 -1.92 -3.86 -7.36
N GLN A 31 -2.73 -2.91 -6.91
CA GLN A 31 -3.40 -2.94 -5.62
C GLN A 31 -4.44 -4.06 -5.49
N ALA A 32 -5.14 -4.41 -6.57
CA ALA A 32 -6.22 -5.40 -6.62
C ALA A 32 -5.79 -6.78 -6.11
N LYS A 33 -4.50 -7.11 -6.22
CA LYS A 33 -3.93 -8.35 -5.64
C LYS A 33 -4.07 -8.44 -4.13
N HIS A 34 -4.25 -7.30 -3.47
CA HIS A 34 -4.36 -7.17 -2.03
C HIS A 34 -5.78 -6.77 -1.59
N LEU A 35 -6.76 -6.65 -2.50
CA LEU A 35 -8.12 -6.21 -2.18
C LEU A 35 -9.10 -7.38 -2.34
N PRO A 36 -9.75 -7.86 -1.26
CA PRO A 36 -10.77 -8.89 -1.35
C PRO A 36 -11.91 -8.49 -2.30
N GLY A 37 -12.47 -9.48 -3.00
CA GLY A 37 -13.55 -9.26 -3.97
C GLY A 37 -13.13 -8.69 -5.33
N GLN A 38 -11.83 -8.45 -5.55
CA GLN A 38 -11.31 -8.06 -6.86
C GLN A 38 -10.90 -9.28 -7.69
N LEU A 39 -11.05 -9.20 -9.01
CA LEU A 39 -10.76 -10.31 -9.95
C LEU A 39 -9.35 -10.91 -9.76
N ASN A 40 -8.36 -10.08 -9.43
CA ASN A 40 -6.96 -10.49 -9.27
C ASN A 40 -6.53 -10.67 -7.81
N TYR A 41 -7.47 -10.74 -6.87
CA TYR A 41 -7.18 -10.93 -5.46
C TYR A 41 -6.42 -12.23 -5.22
N ASP A 42 -5.37 -12.17 -4.41
CA ASP A 42 -4.55 -13.33 -4.05
C ASP A 42 -4.56 -13.49 -2.53
N ALA A 43 -5.34 -14.46 -2.05
CA ALA A 43 -5.49 -14.76 -0.62
C ALA A 43 -4.20 -15.29 0.05
N THR A 44 -3.18 -15.65 -0.74
CA THR A 44 -1.87 -16.04 -0.21
C THR A 44 -1.01 -14.84 0.18
N LYS A 45 -1.44 -13.62 -0.17
CA LYS A 45 -0.76 -12.36 0.13
C LYS A 45 -1.36 -11.67 1.34
N SER A 46 -0.67 -10.62 1.77
CA SER A 46 -1.21 -9.67 2.74
C SER A 46 -2.39 -8.89 2.14
N THR A 47 -3.39 -8.58 2.95
CA THR A 47 -4.70 -8.08 2.52
C THR A 47 -4.91 -6.65 3.01
N ILE A 48 -5.36 -5.74 2.15
CA ILE A 48 -5.92 -4.45 2.53
C ILE A 48 -7.39 -4.64 2.88
N THR A 49 -7.81 -4.10 4.02
CA THR A 49 -9.18 -4.21 4.52
C THR A 49 -9.95 -2.88 4.44
N ILE A 50 -9.24 -1.76 4.31
CA ILE A 50 -9.86 -0.44 4.10
C ILE A 50 -10.22 -0.20 2.64
N GLY A 51 -11.16 0.73 2.39
CA GLY A 51 -11.53 1.13 1.04
C GLY A 51 -10.38 1.78 0.26
N ILE A 52 -10.35 1.59 -1.06
CA ILE A 52 -9.29 2.10 -1.95
C ILE A 52 -9.13 3.63 -1.86
N THR A 53 -10.22 4.39 -1.73
CA THR A 53 -10.19 5.85 -1.58
C THR A 53 -9.56 6.27 -0.25
N ARG A 54 -9.83 5.53 0.82
CA ARG A 54 -9.20 5.78 2.13
C ARG A 54 -7.72 5.47 2.08
N LEU A 55 -7.35 4.33 1.47
CA LEU A 55 -5.95 3.97 1.26
C LEU A 55 -5.20 5.04 0.45
N GLN A 56 -5.81 5.57 -0.61
CA GLN A 56 -5.23 6.67 -1.42
C GLN A 56 -4.97 7.91 -0.55
N THR A 57 -5.97 8.34 0.23
CA THR A 57 -5.85 9.48 1.14
C THR A 57 -4.70 9.30 2.13
N LEU A 58 -4.59 8.10 2.73
CA LEU A 58 -3.52 7.77 3.67
C LEU A 58 -2.13 7.78 3.02
N VAL A 59 -1.99 7.26 1.80
CA VAL A 59 -0.74 7.31 1.05
C VAL A 59 -0.33 8.75 0.77
N GLU A 60 -1.27 9.62 0.40
CA GLU A 60 -0.97 11.05 0.19
C GLU A 60 -0.54 11.76 1.47
N LEU A 61 -1.24 11.51 2.58
CA LEU A 61 -0.93 12.13 3.88
C LEU A 61 0.41 11.65 4.46
N LYS A 62 0.80 10.40 4.22
CA LYS A 62 1.93 9.76 4.89
C LYS A 62 3.15 9.53 3.99
N ALA A 63 3.04 9.76 2.69
CA ALA A 63 4.17 9.63 1.76
C ALA A 63 5.38 10.46 2.24
N GLY A 64 6.57 9.85 2.24
CA GLY A 64 7.80 10.50 2.68
C GLY A 64 8.11 10.39 4.18
N THR A 65 7.16 9.99 5.03
CA THR A 65 7.37 9.83 6.48
C THR A 65 8.01 8.49 6.89
N GLY A 66 7.95 7.50 6.00
CA GLY A 66 8.37 6.13 6.29
C GLY A 66 9.87 5.87 6.15
N ARG A 67 10.29 4.68 6.58
CA ARG A 67 11.65 4.17 6.36
C ARG A 67 11.80 3.71 4.91
N TRP A 68 12.70 4.35 4.18
CA TRP A 68 13.02 3.96 2.81
C TRP A 68 13.88 2.69 2.78
N GLU A 69 13.52 1.75 1.91
CA GLU A 69 14.17 0.44 1.79
C GLU A 69 14.35 0.01 0.33
N GLY A 70 15.20 -0.99 0.14
CA GLY A 70 15.49 -1.59 -1.17
C GLY A 70 16.53 -0.81 -1.98
N ARG A 71 17.31 -1.54 -2.78
CA ARG A 71 18.46 -1.00 -3.55
C ARG A 71 18.06 0.11 -4.53
N ALA A 72 16.83 0.07 -5.05
CA ALA A 72 16.30 1.07 -5.97
C ALA A 72 15.71 2.32 -5.27
N GLY A 73 15.63 2.33 -3.93
CA GLY A 73 15.16 3.49 -3.17
C GLY A 73 13.71 3.91 -3.44
N ASN A 74 12.88 3.00 -3.95
CA ASN A 74 11.50 3.22 -4.38
C ASN A 74 10.47 2.50 -3.49
N LYS A 75 10.87 2.04 -2.31
CA LYS A 75 9.97 1.44 -1.31
C LYS A 75 10.08 2.18 0.00
N ALA A 76 8.96 2.44 0.65
CA ALA A 76 8.93 3.02 1.98
C ALA A 76 8.00 2.21 2.88
N VAL A 77 8.49 1.80 4.04
CA VAL A 77 7.66 1.21 5.10
C VAL A 77 7.09 2.35 5.92
N ILE A 78 5.78 2.53 5.83
CA ILE A 78 5.03 3.63 6.44
C ILE A 78 4.13 3.09 7.55
N ASP A 79 4.06 3.85 8.62
CA ASP A 79 3.05 3.71 9.67
C ASP A 79 1.89 4.65 9.34
N PHE A 80 0.72 4.08 9.05
CA PHE A 80 -0.44 4.83 8.61
C PHE A 80 -1.24 5.41 9.79
N GLY A 81 -0.96 4.98 11.02
CA GLY A 81 -1.64 5.44 12.23
C GLY A 81 -3.04 4.86 12.44
N GLU A 82 -3.52 4.00 11.52
CA GLU A 82 -4.74 3.20 11.66
C GLU A 82 -4.56 1.85 10.98
N VAL A 83 -5.33 0.84 11.38
CA VAL A 83 -5.29 -0.48 10.75
C VAL A 83 -5.69 -0.37 9.28
N ILE A 84 -4.77 -0.70 8.37
CA ILE A 84 -5.00 -0.66 6.93
C ILE A 84 -5.35 -2.04 6.34
N GLY A 85 -5.04 -3.09 7.08
CA GLY A 85 -5.06 -4.44 6.54
C GLY A 85 -4.49 -5.50 7.46
N LYS A 86 -4.30 -6.68 6.88
CA LYS A 86 -3.73 -7.87 7.50
C LYS A 86 -2.40 -8.20 6.84
N HIS A 87 -1.34 -8.24 7.63
CA HIS A 87 -0.08 -8.82 7.21
C HIS A 87 -0.17 -10.34 7.31
N ARG A 88 0.09 -11.03 6.21
CA ARG A 88 0.18 -12.50 6.17
C ARG A 88 1.65 -12.92 6.19
N ASP A 89 2.03 -13.68 7.20
CA ASP A 89 3.35 -14.28 7.30
C ASP A 89 3.50 -15.37 6.22
N PRO A 90 4.51 -15.28 5.34
CA PRO A 90 4.65 -16.19 4.21
C PRO A 90 5.08 -17.61 4.60
N LYS A 91 5.65 -17.81 5.81
CA LYS A 91 6.15 -19.11 6.28
C LYS A 91 5.04 -19.93 6.95
N THR A 92 4.25 -19.26 7.78
CA THR A 92 3.21 -19.88 8.63
C THR A 92 1.81 -19.72 8.06
N GLY A 93 1.61 -18.77 7.14
CA GLY A 93 0.31 -18.41 6.59
C GLY A 93 -0.62 -17.69 7.55
N ARG A 94 -0.18 -17.41 8.78
CA ARG A 94 -0.95 -16.66 9.78
C ARG A 94 -1.03 -15.19 9.40
N SER A 95 -2.14 -14.56 9.76
CA SER A 95 -2.39 -13.15 9.48
C SER A 95 -2.60 -12.37 10.77
N ALA A 96 -2.06 -11.16 10.84
CA ALA A 96 -2.25 -10.22 11.94
C ALA A 96 -2.64 -8.84 11.38
N ASP A 97 -3.53 -8.14 12.08
CA ASP A 97 -3.88 -6.76 11.74
C ASP A 97 -2.64 -5.86 11.83
N THR A 98 -2.56 -4.86 10.95
CA THR A 98 -1.41 -3.96 10.88
C THR A 98 -1.82 -2.57 10.44
N ASP A 99 -1.23 -1.58 11.09
CA ASP A 99 -1.22 -0.17 10.72
C ASP A 99 -0.05 0.18 9.79
N ARG A 100 0.82 -0.78 9.50
CA ARG A 100 2.01 -0.59 8.67
C ARG A 100 1.83 -1.16 7.28
N GLY A 101 2.37 -0.46 6.29
CA GLY A 101 2.45 -0.96 4.93
C GLY A 101 3.69 -0.50 4.21
N THR A 102 4.21 -1.37 3.34
CA THR A 102 5.24 -1.00 2.39
C THR A 102 4.57 -0.39 1.17
N VAL A 103 4.83 0.89 0.92
CA VAL A 103 4.43 1.55 -0.32
C VAL A 103 5.52 1.32 -1.35
N HIS A 104 5.14 0.68 -2.46
CA HIS A 104 6.00 0.40 -3.60
C HIS A 104 5.71 1.42 -4.69
N TYR A 105 6.64 2.36 -4.89
CA TYR A 105 6.55 3.41 -5.89
C TYR A 105 7.09 2.94 -7.24
N SER A 106 6.50 3.44 -8.34
CA SER A 106 6.97 3.18 -9.70
C SER A 106 6.53 4.27 -10.68
N LYS A 107 7.07 4.25 -11.90
CA LYS A 107 6.67 5.18 -12.98
C LYS A 107 5.18 5.10 -13.37
N THR A 108 4.50 4.01 -13.03
CA THR A 108 3.07 3.81 -13.34
C THR A 108 2.17 3.97 -12.13
N GLY A 109 2.67 4.46 -10.99
CA GLY A 109 1.92 4.58 -9.75
C GLY A 109 2.42 3.68 -8.63
N ALA A 110 1.83 3.87 -7.46
CA ALA A 110 2.13 3.18 -6.22
C ALA A 110 1.21 1.96 -5.99
N HIS A 111 1.61 1.07 -5.09
CA HIS A 111 0.70 0.14 -4.42
C HIS A 111 1.22 -0.14 -3.01
N VAL A 112 0.31 -0.52 -2.13
CA VAL A 112 0.57 -0.78 -0.72
C VAL A 112 0.45 -2.27 -0.45
N VAL A 113 1.46 -2.81 0.20
CA VAL A 113 1.46 -4.18 0.75
C VAL A 113 1.49 -4.06 2.26
N PRO A 114 0.51 -4.61 3.02
CA PRO A 114 0.57 -4.60 4.47
C PRO A 114 1.87 -5.24 4.97
N ALA A 115 2.55 -4.53 5.87
CA ALA A 115 3.84 -4.92 6.42
C ALA A 115 3.66 -5.51 7.83
N ALA A 116 4.64 -6.29 8.28
CA ALA A 116 4.61 -6.86 9.61
C ALA A 116 4.36 -5.77 10.67
N PRO A 117 3.41 -6.00 11.60
CA PRO A 117 3.11 -5.03 12.66
C PRO A 117 4.36 -4.76 13.49
N ASN A 118 4.45 -3.59 14.10
CA ASN A 118 5.55 -3.32 15.02
C ASN A 118 5.31 -4.12 16.31
N PRO A 119 6.18 -5.08 16.68
CA PRO A 119 5.99 -5.87 17.90
C PRO A 119 5.91 -5.01 19.16
N ARG A 120 6.50 -3.80 19.14
CA ARG A 120 6.48 -2.86 20.26
C ARG A 120 5.18 -2.05 20.40
N LYS A 121 4.31 -2.05 19.38
CA LYS A 121 2.97 -1.44 19.47
C LYS A 121 1.90 -2.43 19.94
N GLY A 122 2.23 -3.72 19.96
CA GLY A 122 1.32 -4.82 20.27
C GLY A 122 1.60 -5.47 21.62
N VAL A 123 1.73 -4.69 22.70
CA VAL A 123 1.41 -5.09 24.07
C VAL A 123 1.05 -3.81 24.83
N HIS A 124 -0.21 -3.40 24.79
CA HIS A 124 -0.76 -2.55 25.84
C HIS A 124 -1.68 -3.45 26.67
N PRO A 125 -1.44 -3.60 27.99
CA PRO A 125 -2.27 -4.42 28.88
C PRO A 125 -3.71 -3.92 28.96
#